data_AF-A0A963WZR4-F1
#
_entry.id   AF-A0A963WZR4-F1
#
_cell.length_a   1.000
_cell.length_b   1.000
_cell.length_c   1.000
_cell.angle_alpha   90.00
_cell.angle_beta   90.00
_cell.angle_gamma   90.00
#
_symmetry.space_group_name_H-M   'P 1'
#
loop_
_entity.id
_entity.type
_entity.pdbx_description
1 polymer ?
#
loop_
_entity_poly.entity_id
_entity_poly.type
_entity_poly.pdbx_seq_one_letter_code
_entity_poly.pdbx_strand_id
1 'polypeptide(L)' 'MLAQISFDEIAASLLICLLLRETLILVLPDHIAGPGGWLIDTAHEEGV' A
#
# COMPACT_ATOMS: atom_id res chain seq x y z
N MET A 1 -27.22 -17.78 1.34
CA MET A 1 -27.54 -16.40 1.74
C MET A 1 -26.41 -15.54 1.23
N LEU A 2 -26.63 -14.75 0.17
CA LEU A 2 -25.66 -13.74 -0.25
C LEU A 2 -25.80 -12.58 0.74
N ALA A 3 -24.71 -12.18 1.39
CA ALA A 3 -24.72 -11.03 2.29
C ALA A 3 -25.27 -9.82 1.52
N GLN A 4 -26.30 -9.17 2.07
CA GLN A 4 -26.85 -7.95 1.50
C GLN A 4 -25.86 -6.83 1.84
N ILE A 5 -24.90 -6.58 0.95
CA ILE A 5 -23.95 -5.49 1.11
C ILE A 5 -24.69 -4.18 0.90
N SER A 6 -24.67 -3.33 1.92
CA SER A 6 -25.26 -2.00 1.88
C SER A 6 -24.35 -1.03 1.12
N PHE A 7 -24.91 0.01 0.51
CA PHE A 7 -24.12 1.02 -0.24
C PHE A 7 -23.05 1.68 0.65
N ASP A 8 -23.39 1.94 1.92
CA ASP A 8 -22.47 2.50 2.90
C ASP A 8 -21.25 1.59 3.15
N GLU A 9 -21.43 0.26 3.19
CA GLU A 9 -20.32 -0.69 3.34
C GLU A 9 -19.37 -0.65 2.15
N ILE A 10 -19.89 -0.43 0.94
CA ILE A 10 -19.07 -0.27 -0.27
C ILE A 10 -18.28 1.05 -0.20
N ALA A 11 -18.94 2.14 0.19
CA ALA A 11 -18.31 3.44 0.34
C ALA A 11 -17.22 3.42 1.43
N ALA A 12 -17.51 2.79 2.58
CA ALA A 12 -16.57 2.62 3.68
C ALA A 12 -15.38 1.74 3.27
N SER A 13 -15.62 0.63 2.56
CA SER A 13 -14.56 -0.22 2.01
C SER A 13 -13.63 0.54 1.06
N LEU A 14 -14.20 1.34 0.16
CA LEU A 14 -13.44 2.19 -0.75
C LEU A 14 -12.61 3.22 0.02
N LEU A 15 -13.21 3.89 1.02
CA LEU A 15 -12.54 4.86 1.87
C LEU A 15 -11.38 4.21 2.63
N ILE A 16 -11.60 3.03 3.23
CA ILE A 16 -10.58 2.26 3.93
C ILE A 16 -9.43 1.90 2.98
N CYS A 17 -9.73 1.47 1.75
CA CYS A 17 -8.70 1.18 0.75
C CYS A 17 -7.83 2.41 0.44
N LEU A 18 -8.44 3.58 0.29
CA LEU A 18 -7.72 4.83 0.04
C LEU A 18 -6.85 5.24 1.22
N LEU A 19 -7.38 5.16 2.44
CA LEU A 19 -6.64 5.46 3.66
C LEU A 19 -5.47 4.49 3.86
N LEU A 20 -5.68 3.20 3.60
CA LEU A 20 -4.63 2.19 3.68
C LEU A 20 -3.52 2.48 2.67
N ARG A 21 -3.87 2.84 1.42
CA ARG A 21 -2.89 3.23 0.40
C ARG A 21 -2.03 4.40 0.85
N GLU A 22 -2.65 5.45 1.36
CA GLU A 22 -1.93 6.65 1.83
C GLU A 22 -1.05 6.33 3.04
N THR A 23 -1.57 5.51 3.97
CA THR A 23 -0.83 5.06 5.15
C THR A 23 0.38 4.24 4.75
N LEU A 24 0.24 3.32 3.79
CA LEU A 24 1.37 2.52 3.29
C LEU A 24 2.43 3.43 2.67
N ILE A 25 2.06 4.46 1.91
CA ILE A 25 3.06 5.38 1.32
C ILE A 25 3.81 6.16 2.41
N LEU A 26 3.13 6.61 3.47
CA LEU A 26 3.73 7.44 4.51
C LEU A 26 4.49 6.65 5.57
N VAL A 27 4.00 5.45 5.91
CA VAL A 27 4.50 4.65 7.04
C VAL A 27 5.49 3.60 6.58
N LEU A 28 5.45 3.16 5.32
CA LEU A 28 6.37 2.14 4.83
C LEU A 28 7.80 2.70 4.92
N PRO A 29 8.66 2.11 5.76
CA PRO A 29 9.98 2.65 5.98
C PRO A 29 10.87 2.44 4.76
N ASP A 30 11.78 3.38 4.52
CA ASP A 30 12.67 3.39 3.36
C ASP A 30 13.59 2.16 3.30
N HIS A 31 13.86 1.45 4.41
CA HIS A 31 14.62 0.20 4.37
C HIS A 31 13.80 -1.00 3.85
N ILE A 32 12.48 -0.88 3.73
CA ILE A 32 11.60 -1.87 3.08
C ILE A 32 11.31 -1.46 1.63
N ALA A 33 11.21 -0.16 1.34
CA ALA A 33 10.85 0.38 0.02
C ALA A 33 12.04 0.92 -0.82
N GLY A 34 13.22 1.02 -0.24
CA GLY A 34 14.41 1.65 -0.84
C GLY A 34 15.58 0.68 -1.08
N PRO A 35 16.76 1.20 -1.48
CA PRO A 35 17.90 0.40 -1.96
C PRO A 35 18.38 -0.62 -0.93
N GLY A 36 18.43 -1.90 -1.31
CA GLY A 36 18.76 -3.01 -0.39
C GLY A 36 17.59 -3.49 0.49
N GLY A 37 16.37 -3.01 0.23
CA GLY A 37 15.10 -3.37 0.87
C GLY A 37 14.20 -4.25 0.00
N TRP A 38 13.54 -5.22 0.65
CA TRP A 38 13.02 -6.48 0.10
C TRP A 38 11.90 -6.44 -0.97
N LEU A 39 11.26 -5.30 -1.29
CA LEU A 39 10.08 -5.29 -2.19
C LEU A 39 10.29 -4.68 -3.59
N ILE A 40 11.04 -3.58 -3.71
CA ILE A 40 11.53 -3.04 -4.99
C ILE A 40 12.94 -2.52 -4.71
N ASP A 41 13.94 -3.23 -5.22
CA ASP A 41 15.32 -2.79 -5.10
C ASP A 41 15.54 -1.58 -6.03
N THR A 42 15.47 -0.39 -5.46
CA THR A 42 15.84 0.85 -6.16
C THR A 42 17.33 1.14 -6.03
N ALA A 43 18.16 0.18 -5.59
CA ALA A 43 19.58 0.24 -5.86
C ALA A 43 19.72 0.22 -7.38
N HIS A 44 19.75 1.42 -7.94
CA HIS A 44 20.32 1.62 -9.25
C HIS A 44 21.70 0.96 -9.18
N GLU A 45 21.94 -0.02 -10.04
CA GLU A 45 23.27 -0.55 -10.32
C GLU A 45 24.13 0.60 -10.91
N GLU A 46 24.41 1.64 -10.13
CA GLU A 46 25.44 2.64 -10.42
C GLU A 46 26.72 2.13 -9.78
N GLY A 47 27.39 1.20 -10.46
CA GLY A 47 28.49 0.52 -9.82
C GLY A 47 29.39 -0.33 -10.70
N VAL A 48 30.09 0.34 -11.61
CA VAL A 48 31.47 0.02 -12.08
C VAL A 48 31.63 -1.07 -13.15
#